data_AF-A0A539E6K8-F1
#
_entry.id   AF-A0A539E6K8-F1
#
_cell.length_a   1.000
_cell.length_b   1.000
_cell.length_c   1.000
_cell.angle_alpha   90.00
_cell.angle_beta   90.00
_cell.angle_gamma   90.00
#
_symmetry.space_group_name_H-M   'P 1'
#
loop_
_entity.id
_entity.type
_entity.pdbx_description
1 polymer ?
#
loop_
_entity_poly.entity_id
_entity_poly.type
_entity_poly.pdbx_seq_one_letter_code
_entity_poly.pdbx_strand_id
1 'polypeptide(L)'
;MASIDSVSWVHIQRFAPELVAGVVEVGSGPLVPAPPVVASATTTDDELTAIRLAMAEAFHDDAARTAMAGALMGGFVPLELADYISLRALRPGPAAG
;
A
#
# COMPACT_ATOMS: atom_id res chain seq x y z
N MET A 1 19.84 12.51 2.59
CA MET A 1 18.38 12.36 2.82
C MET A 1 17.93 11.09 2.13
N ALA A 2 17.05 10.31 2.75
CA ALA A 2 16.48 9.10 2.15
C ALA A 2 14.96 9.27 2.07
N SER A 3 14.35 8.76 1.00
CA SER A 3 12.90 8.67 0.88
C SER A 3 12.46 7.27 1.30
N ILE A 4 11.43 7.18 2.13
CA ILE A 4 10.84 5.92 2.58
C ILE A 4 9.33 5.98 2.36
N ASP A 5 8.71 4.86 1.98
CA ASP A 5 7.24 4.79 1.90
C ASP A 5 6.62 4.76 3.31
N SER A 6 5.39 5.26 3.43
CA SER A 6 4.71 5.42 4.72
C SER A 6 4.45 4.10 5.43
N VAL A 7 4.20 3.01 4.69
CA VAL A 7 3.91 1.68 5.23
C VAL A 7 5.16 1.10 5.88
N SER A 8 6.30 1.14 5.18
CA SER A 8 7.60 0.74 5.72
C SER A 8 8.00 1.59 6.93
N TRP A 9 7.79 2.91 6.88
CA TRP A 9 8.09 3.80 8.00
C TRP A 9 7.32 3.43 9.28
N VAL A 10 6.01 3.18 9.17
CA VAL A 10 5.18 2.73 10.30
C VAL A 10 5.60 1.35 10.79
N HIS A 11 5.92 0.42 9.88
CA HIS A 11 6.38 -0.91 10.26
C HIS A 11 7.69 -0.89 11.05
N ILE A 12 8.68 -0.09 10.61
CA ILE A 12 9.96 0.02 11.31
C ILE A 12 9.75 0.64 12.69
N GLN A 13 8.94 1.70 12.81
CA GLN A 13 8.61 2.26 14.13
C GLN A 13 7.99 1.23 15.08
N ARG A 14 7.14 0.33 14.56
CA ARG A 14 6.45 -0.69 15.36
C ARG A 14 7.35 -1.85 15.78
N PHE A 15 8.23 -2.30 14.89
CA PHE A 15 8.96 -3.57 15.07
C PHE A 15 10.46 -3.42 15.30
N ALA A 16 11.06 -2.29 14.93
CA ALA A 16 12.48 -1.98 15.08
C ALA A 16 12.70 -0.47 15.36
N PRO A 17 12.11 0.08 16.45
CA PRO A 17 12.13 1.51 16.74
C PRO A 17 13.55 2.08 16.89
N GLU A 18 14.52 1.26 17.27
CA GLU A 18 15.94 1.64 17.37
C GLU A 18 16.54 2.06 16.02
N LEU A 19 16.04 1.54 14.89
CA LEU A 19 16.54 1.90 13.55
C LEU A 19 16.13 3.31 13.12
N VAL A 20 15.10 3.86 13.75
CA VAL A 20 14.57 5.19 13.45
C VAL A 20 14.80 6.16 14.61
N ALA A 21 15.53 5.74 15.64
CA ALA A 21 15.92 6.60 16.74
C ALA A 21 16.77 7.78 16.22
N GLY A 22 16.25 9.00 16.39
CA GLY A 22 16.91 10.21 15.91
C GLY A 22 16.69 10.53 14.42
N VAL A 23 15.90 9.73 13.70
CA VAL A 23 15.44 10.07 12.35
C VAL A 23 14.23 11.00 12.45
N VAL A 24 14.22 12.07 11.66
CA VAL A 24 13.13 13.05 11.61
C VAL A 24 12.59 13.19 10.19
N GLU A 25 11.28 13.31 10.06
CA GLU A 25 10.66 13.65 8.78
C GLU A 25 10.99 15.11 8.43
N VAL A 26 11.58 15.31 7.26
CA VAL A 26 12.00 16.61 6.73
C VAL A 26 11.14 17.06 5.55
N GLY A 27 10.19 16.24 5.13
CA GLY A 27 9.24 16.49 4.05
C GLY A 27 8.50 15.22 3.63
N SER A 28 7.37 15.40 2.97
CA SER A 28 6.52 14.33 2.43
C SER A 28 6.20 14.57 0.95
N GLY A 29 6.00 13.47 0.22
CA GLY A 29 5.53 13.51 -1.16
C GLY A 29 4.02 13.79 -1.26
N PRO A 30 3.50 13.99 -2.49
CA PRO A 30 2.06 14.11 -2.69
C PRO A 30 1.33 12.83 -2.27
N LEU A 31 0.06 12.97 -1.91
CA LEU A 31 -0.81 11.81 -1.68
C LEU A 31 -1.02 11.06 -3.01
N VAL A 32 -0.86 9.74 -2.93
CA VAL A 32 -1.01 8.80 -4.06
C VAL A 32 -1.92 7.65 -3.62
N PRO A 33 -2.60 6.95 -4.56
CA PRO A 33 -3.28 5.72 -4.23
C PRO A 33 -2.33 4.71 -3.57
N ALA A 34 -2.85 3.95 -2.61
CA ALA A 34 -2.10 2.87 -1.96
C ALA A 34 -1.65 1.82 -2.99
N PRO A 35 -0.56 1.06 -2.72
CA PRO A 35 -0.11 0.00 -3.61
C PRO A 35 -1.25 -0.95 -3.99
N PRO A 36 -1.42 -1.29 -5.29
CA PRO A 36 -2.52 -2.13 -5.72
C PRO A 36 -2.30 -3.58 -5.30
N VAL A 37 -3.40 -4.30 -5.04
CA VAL A 37 -3.39 -5.76 -5.01
C VAL A 37 -3.56 -6.27 -6.44
N VAL A 38 -2.59 -7.05 -6.92
CA VAL A 38 -2.54 -7.51 -8.31
C VAL A 38 -2.79 -9.02 -8.34
N ALA A 39 -3.82 -9.45 -9.05
CA ALA A 39 -4.10 -10.86 -9.29
C ALA A 39 -3.18 -11.45 -10.37
N SER A 40 -3.13 -12.78 -10.48
CA SER A 40 -2.38 -13.46 -11.54
C SER A 40 -2.94 -13.08 -12.92
N ALA A 41 -2.07 -13.02 -13.92
CA ALA A 41 -2.49 -12.84 -15.32
C ALA A 41 -3.39 -13.99 -15.83
N THR A 42 -3.41 -15.13 -15.13
CA THR A 42 -4.27 -16.28 -15.45
C THR A 42 -5.58 -16.31 -14.67
N THR A 43 -5.81 -15.35 -13.76
CA THR A 43 -7.06 -15.25 -13.00
C THR A 43 -8.19 -14.88 -13.95
N THR A 44 -9.27 -15.67 -13.91
CA THR A 44 -10.48 -15.41 -14.70
C THR A 44 -11.30 -14.27 -14.12
N ASP A 45 -12.22 -13.69 -14.90
CA ASP A 45 -13.08 -12.60 -14.44
C ASP A 45 -13.98 -13.01 -13.26
N ASP A 46 -14.45 -14.25 -13.25
CA ASP A 46 -15.27 -14.81 -12.17
C ASP A 46 -14.44 -14.96 -10.87
N GLU A 47 -13.22 -15.47 -10.97
CA GLU A 47 -12.29 -15.56 -9.84
C GLU A 47 -11.91 -14.16 -9.32
N LEU A 48 -11.66 -13.21 -10.22
CA LEU A 48 -11.33 -11.84 -9.83
C LEU A 48 -12.51 -11.19 -9.09
N THR A 49 -13.73 -11.42 -9.56
CA THR A 49 -14.96 -10.96 -8.89
C THR A 49 -15.08 -11.59 -7.50
N ALA A 50 -14.85 -12.90 -7.38
CA ALA A 50 -14.86 -13.59 -6.09
C ALA A 50 -13.79 -13.06 -5.13
N ILE A 51 -12.57 -12.77 -5.61
CA ILE A 51 -11.49 -12.18 -4.81
C ILE A 51 -11.89 -10.79 -4.31
N ARG A 52 -12.44 -9.92 -5.18
CA ARG A 52 -12.87 -8.57 -4.79
C ARG A 52 -13.94 -8.62 -3.69
N LEU A 53 -14.91 -9.53 -3.81
CA LEU A 53 -15.94 -9.74 -2.79
C LEU A 53 -15.35 -10.25 -1.48
N ALA A 54 -14.54 -11.31 -1.54
CA ALA A 54 -13.89 -11.88 -0.35
C ALA A 54 -13.00 -10.87 0.38
N MET A 55 -12.29 -10.01 -0.35
CA MET A 55 -11.51 -8.92 0.25
C MET A 55 -12.41 -7.91 0.95
N ALA A 56 -13.52 -7.49 0.34
CA ALA A 56 -14.46 -6.56 0.95
C ALA A 56 -15.11 -7.14 2.22
N GLU A 57 -15.45 -8.43 2.20
CA GLU A 57 -16.01 -9.15 3.35
C GLU A 57 -14.98 -9.30 4.48
N ALA A 58 -13.71 -9.57 4.17
CA ALA A 58 -12.66 -9.76 5.17
C ALA A 58 -12.45 -8.53 6.07
N PHE A 59 -12.74 -7.31 5.62
CA PHE A 59 -12.68 -6.12 6.48
C PHE A 59 -13.80 -6.05 7.54
N HIS A 60 -14.83 -6.88 7.38
CA HIS A 60 -15.96 -7.00 8.32
C HIS A 60 -15.88 -8.29 9.16
N ASP A 61 -14.89 -9.15 8.90
CA ASP A 61 -14.65 -10.38 9.66
C ASP A 61 -13.68 -10.12 10.83
N ASP A 62 -14.16 -10.33 12.05
CA ASP A 62 -13.37 -10.20 13.27
C ASP A 62 -12.14 -11.13 13.27
N ALA A 63 -12.21 -12.30 12.62
CA ALA A 63 -11.08 -13.22 12.51
C ALA A 63 -9.96 -12.65 11.64
N ALA A 64 -10.30 -11.87 10.61
CA ALA A 64 -9.34 -11.23 9.70
C ALA A 64 -8.80 -9.88 10.22
N ARG A 65 -9.48 -9.25 11.19
CA ARG A 65 -9.13 -7.93 11.72
C ARG A 65 -7.67 -7.79 12.15
N THR A 66 -7.12 -8.79 12.85
CA THR A 66 -5.72 -8.77 13.29
C THR A 66 -4.75 -8.80 12.12
N ALA A 67 -5.05 -9.60 11.09
CA ALA A 67 -4.23 -9.69 9.89
C ALA A 67 -4.28 -8.36 9.09
N MET A 68 -5.48 -7.78 8.92
CA MET A 68 -5.65 -6.51 8.22
C MET A 68 -4.96 -5.35 8.94
N ALA A 69 -5.09 -5.27 10.27
CA ALA A 69 -4.36 -4.29 11.07
C ALA A 69 -2.85 -4.50 11.03
N GLY A 70 -2.40 -5.76 10.93
CA GLY A 70 -1.00 -6.11 10.72
C GLY A 70 -0.46 -5.59 9.40
N ALA A 71 -1.26 -5.64 8.34
CA ALA A 71 -0.90 -5.13 7.01
C ALA A 71 -1.18 -3.63 6.82
N LEU A 72 -1.56 -2.92 7.88
CA LEU A 72 -1.93 -1.49 7.84
C LEU A 72 -3.07 -1.18 6.85
N MET A 73 -3.95 -2.16 6.60
CA MET A 73 -5.11 -2.01 5.73
C MET A 73 -6.37 -1.73 6.55
N GLY A 74 -7.08 -0.66 6.21
CA GLY A 74 -8.36 -0.28 6.83
C GLY A 74 -9.59 -0.53 5.96
N GLY A 75 -9.40 -0.97 4.72
CA GLY A 75 -10.47 -1.25 3.77
C GLY A 75 -9.92 -1.63 2.40
N PHE A 76 -10.82 -2.06 1.51
CA PHE A 76 -10.51 -2.33 0.12
C PHE A 76 -11.50 -1.58 -0.77
N VAL A 77 -10.95 -0.85 -1.75
CA VAL A 77 -11.72 -0.18 -2.79
C VAL A 77 -11.26 -0.75 -4.13
N PRO A 78 -12.18 -1.28 -4.96
CA PRO A 78 -11.83 -1.68 -6.31
C PRO A 78 -11.43 -0.45 -7.11
N LEU A 79 -10.15 -0.36 -7.47
CA LEU A 79 -9.62 0.66 -8.37
C LEU A 79 -9.28 0.02 -9.72
N GLU A 80 -9.39 0.82 -10.76
CA GLU A 80 -9.03 0.42 -12.11
C GLU A 80 -7.63 0.95 -12.45
N LEU A 81 -6.99 0.36 -13.46
CA LEU A 81 -5.65 0.78 -13.88
C LEU A 81 -5.58 2.30 -14.18
N ALA A 82 -6.68 2.88 -14.67
CA ALA A 82 -6.80 4.30 -14.94
C ALA A 82 -6.50 5.19 -13.72
N ASP A 83 -6.88 4.75 -12.52
CA ASP A 83 -6.68 5.50 -11.27
C ASP A 83 -5.19 5.62 -10.90
N TYR A 84 -4.36 4.71 -11.42
CA TYR A 84 -2.92 4.66 -11.18
C TYR A 84 -2.09 5.32 -12.28
N ILE A 85 -2.68 5.70 -13.42
CA ILE A 85 -1.94 6.28 -14.56
C ILE A 85 -1.24 7.59 -14.16
N SER A 86 -1.87 8.39 -13.29
CA SER A 86 -1.34 9.67 -12.79
C SER A 86 0.02 9.53 -12.10
N LEU A 87 0.31 8.37 -11.50
CA LEU A 87 1.58 8.09 -10.81
C LEU A 87 2.79 8.07 -11.74
N ARG A 88 2.58 7.89 -13.05
CA ARG A 88 3.67 7.98 -14.03
C ARG A 88 4.34 9.35 -14.04
N ALA A 89 3.61 10.42 -13.67
CA ALA A 89 4.15 11.76 -13.56
C ALA A 89 5.13 11.92 -12.38
N LEU A 90 5.08 11.01 -11.40
CA LEU A 90 5.96 11.02 -10.22
C LEU A 90 7.26 10.24 -10.43
N ARG A 91 7.48 9.68 -11.62
CA ARG A 91 8.72 8.96 -11.91
C ARG A 91 9.90 9.93 -11.74
N PRO A 92 10.91 9.59 -10.90
CA PRO A 92 12.05 10.46 -10.73
C PRO A 92 12.74 10.70 -12.08
N GLY A 93 13.17 11.94 -12.31
CA GLY A 93 14.09 12.25 -13.39
C GLY A 93 15.43 11.52 -13.20
N PRO A 94 16.34 11.55 -14.19
CA PRO A 94 17.68 11.01 -13.99
C PRO A 94 18.29 11.66 -12.75
N ALA A 95 18.90 10.85 -11.88
CA ALA A 95 19.62 11.36 -10.72
C ALA A 95 20.65 12.38 -11.21
N ALA A 96 20.60 13.61 -10.69
CA ALA A 96 21.65 14.58 -10.93
C ALA A 96 22.95 14.01 -10.36
N GLY A 97 23.90 13.70 -11.25
CA GLY A 97 25.24 13.24 -10.91
C GLY A 97 26.15 14.37 -10.45
#